data_AF-A0A2W2BH06-F1
#
_entry.id   AF-A0A2W2BH06-F1
#
_cell.length_a   1.000
_cell.length_b   1.000
_cell.length_c   1.000
_cell.angle_alpha   90.00
_cell.angle_beta   90.00
_cell.angle_gamma   90.00
#
_symmetry.space_group_name_H-M   'P 1'
#
loop_
_entity.id
_entity.type
_entity.pdbx_description
1 polymer ?
#
loop_
_entity_poly.entity_id
_entity_poly.type
_entity_poly.pdbx_seq_one_letter_code
_entity_poly.pdbx_strand_id
1 'polypeptide(L)'
;VGWRAAWGQLRPLRWFVVVLLVVQVVIADVPTAVALTARLVLAVALAALVTLTTRTTDLMAALERGLRPFRRFGVDPARVSLLMSLTLRSVPVVAGIAGRIREARWARGRERSVRAFAVPLVVGVLRHADAMGEALQARGLDD
;
A
#
# COMPACT_ATOMS: atom_id res chain seq x y z
N VAL A 1 18.09 -8.52 5.46
CA VAL A 1 18.05 -7.35 6.38
C VAL A 1 16.78 -7.48 7.24
N GLY A 2 16.83 -8.15 8.41
CA GLY A 2 15.60 -8.59 9.10
C GLY A 2 15.50 -8.27 10.59
N TRP A 3 16.62 -8.30 11.32
CA TRP A 3 16.63 -8.09 12.79
C TRP A 3 16.26 -6.66 13.21
N ARG A 4 16.76 -5.63 12.51
CA ARG A 4 16.52 -4.22 12.89
C ARG A 4 15.10 -3.72 12.57
N ALA A 5 14.48 -4.22 11.50
CA ALA A 5 13.11 -3.87 11.14
C ALA A 5 12.10 -4.52 12.08
N ALA A 6 12.31 -5.80 12.43
CA ALA A 6 11.55 -6.48 13.47
C ALA A 6 11.65 -5.75 14.82
N TRP A 7 12.85 -5.30 15.21
CA TRP A 7 13.06 -4.56 16.47
C TRP A 7 12.33 -3.20 16.53
N GLY A 8 12.21 -2.51 15.38
CA GLY A 8 11.49 -1.23 15.27
C GLY A 8 9.98 -1.39 15.42
N GLN A 9 9.39 -2.43 14.83
CA GLN A 9 7.95 -2.73 14.94
C GLN A 9 7.57 -3.34 16.30
N LEU A 10 8.47 -4.14 16.90
CA LEU A 10 8.24 -4.75 18.21
C LEU A 10 8.20 -3.72 19.35
N ARG A 11 8.87 -2.58 19.23
CA ARG A 11 8.92 -1.56 20.29
C ARG A 11 7.54 -1.03 20.71
N PRO A 12 6.70 -0.51 19.78
CA PRO A 12 5.33 -0.12 20.11
C PRO A 12 4.41 -1.34 20.35
N LEU A 13 4.65 -2.46 19.65
CA LEU A 13 3.84 -3.67 19.80
C LEU A 13 3.95 -4.28 21.20
N ARG A 14 5.11 -4.18 21.88
CA ARG A 14 5.28 -4.68 23.26
C ARG A 14 4.35 -3.98 24.24
N TRP A 15 4.18 -2.67 24.14
CA TRP A 15 3.24 -1.93 24.98
C TRP A 15 1.79 -2.34 24.71
N PHE A 16 1.44 -2.50 23.43
CA PHE A 16 0.12 -2.99 23.02
C PHE A 16 -0.16 -4.41 23.55
N VAL A 17 0.82 -5.32 23.44
CA VAL A 17 0.71 -6.71 23.92
C VAL A 17 0.55 -6.78 25.43
N VAL A 18 1.29 -5.96 26.20
CA VAL A 18 1.15 -5.91 27.66
C VAL A 18 -0.23 -5.42 28.07
N VAL A 19 -0.73 -4.33 27.46
CA VAL A 19 -2.08 -3.82 27.72
C VAL A 19 -3.14 -4.87 27.38
N LEU A 20 -3.01 -5.50 26.20
CA LEU A 20 -3.93 -6.53 25.76
C LEU A 20 -3.95 -7.72 26.73
N LEU A 21 -2.79 -8.17 27.18
CA LEU A 21 -2.67 -9.31 28.09
C LEU A 21 -3.26 -8.98 29.47
N VAL A 22 -3.03 -7.78 30.00
CA VAL A 22 -3.64 -7.32 31.26
C VAL A 22 -5.16 -7.28 31.13
N VAL A 23 -5.69 -6.70 30.05
CA VAL A 23 -7.15 -6.65 29.82
C VAL A 23 -7.73 -8.06 29.69
N GLN A 24 -7.05 -8.96 28.97
CA GLN A 24 -7.50 -10.33 28.78
C GLN A 24 -7.47 -11.15 30.08
N VAL A 25 -6.48 -10.96 30.95
CA VAL A 25 -6.41 -11.66 32.26
C VAL A 25 -7.47 -11.14 33.23
N VAL A 26 -7.87 -9.86 33.12
CA VAL A 26 -8.95 -9.29 33.94
C VAL A 26 -10.33 -9.77 33.49
N ILE A 27 -10.53 -10.04 32.20
CA ILE A 27 -11.84 -10.39 31.62
C ILE A 27 -12.02 -11.90 31.41
N ALA A 28 -10.94 -12.64 31.15
CA ALA A 28 -10.96 -14.05 30.76
C ALA A 28 -9.92 -14.89 31.52
N ASP A 29 -10.08 -16.21 31.46
CA ASP A 29 -9.14 -17.15 32.06
C ASP A 29 -7.73 -17.04 31.46
N VAL A 30 -6.71 -17.21 32.31
CA VAL A 30 -5.28 -17.19 31.95
C VAL A 30 -4.94 -18.00 30.68
N PRO A 31 -5.39 -19.26 30.49
CA PRO A 31 -5.12 -20.00 29.25
C PRO A 31 -5.70 -19.33 28.00
N THR A 32 -6.90 -18.75 28.07
CA THR A 32 -7.56 -18.05 26.96
C THR A 32 -6.85 -16.74 26.63
N ALA A 33 -6.44 -15.99 27.65
CA ALA A 33 -5.72 -14.73 27.51
C ALA A 33 -4.37 -14.91 26.79
N VAL A 34 -3.61 -15.96 27.15
CA VAL A 34 -2.34 -16.29 26.50
C VAL A 34 -2.57 -16.74 25.05
N ALA A 35 -3.55 -17.59 24.80
CA ALA A 35 -3.84 -18.08 23.45
C ALA A 35 -4.24 -16.95 22.48
N LEU A 36 -5.13 -16.03 22.90
CA LEU A 36 -5.56 -14.90 22.07
C LEU A 36 -4.44 -13.91 21.80
N THR A 37 -3.63 -13.61 22.82
CA THR A 37 -2.48 -12.71 22.69
C THR A 37 -1.42 -13.29 21.75
N ALA A 38 -1.08 -14.57 21.92
CA ALA A 38 -0.12 -15.27 21.05
C ALA A 38 -0.59 -15.29 19.59
N ARG A 39 -1.87 -15.55 19.35
CA ARG A 39 -2.47 -15.55 18.00
C ARG A 39 -2.36 -14.18 17.32
N LEU A 40 -2.64 -13.11 18.05
CA LEU A 40 -2.52 -11.74 17.55
C LEU A 40 -1.07 -11.38 17.22
N VAL A 41 -0.12 -11.72 18.09
CA VAL A 41 1.30 -11.52 17.86
C VAL A 41 1.77 -12.29 16.62
N LEU A 42 1.34 -13.54 16.46
CA LEU A 42 1.66 -14.35 15.28
C LEU A 42 1.10 -13.73 13.99
N ALA A 43 -0.15 -13.26 14.03
CA ALA A 43 -0.79 -12.64 12.86
C ALA A 43 -0.06 -11.36 12.44
N VAL A 44 0.32 -10.50 13.40
CA VAL A 44 1.10 -9.28 13.12
C VAL A 44 2.49 -9.63 12.60
N ALA A 45 3.15 -10.65 13.18
CA ALA A 45 4.46 -11.11 12.72
C ALA A 45 4.40 -11.64 11.28
N LEU A 46 3.36 -12.42 10.94
CA LEU A 46 3.12 -12.91 9.57
C LEU A 46 2.84 -11.75 8.60
N ALA A 47 2.02 -10.77 8.98
CA ALA A 47 1.74 -9.59 8.16
C ALA A 47 3.01 -8.74 7.93
N ALA A 48 3.83 -8.56 8.96
CA ALA A 48 5.12 -7.89 8.87
C ALA A 48 6.08 -8.68 7.97
N LEU A 49 6.12 -10.00 8.09
CA LEU A 49 6.93 -10.87 7.25
C LEU A 49 6.51 -10.72 5.78
N VAL A 50 5.22 -10.79 5.47
CA VAL A 50 4.69 -10.54 4.12
C VAL A 50 5.10 -9.15 3.61
N THR A 51 4.97 -8.12 4.45
CA THR A 51 5.34 -6.74 4.06
C THR A 51 6.84 -6.59 3.80
N LEU A 52 7.67 -7.33 4.54
CA LEU A 52 9.13 -7.31 4.43
C LEU A 52 9.67 -8.20 3.30
N THR A 53 9.00 -9.32 3.00
CA THR A 53 9.41 -10.25 1.93
C THR A 53 8.81 -9.88 0.58
N THR A 54 7.75 -9.07 0.56
CA THR A 54 7.12 -8.61 -0.67
C THR A 54 7.76 -7.29 -1.10
N ARG A 55 8.40 -7.28 -2.28
CA ARG A 55 8.84 -6.02 -2.91
C ARG A 55 7.60 -5.18 -3.21
N THR A 56 7.71 -3.85 -3.11
CA THR A 56 6.59 -2.92 -3.40
C THR A 56 5.93 -3.20 -4.75
N THR A 57 6.70 -3.68 -5.74
CA THR A 57 6.20 -4.13 -7.05
C THR A 57 5.25 -5.32 -6.99
N ASP A 58 5.54 -6.32 -6.15
CA ASP A 58 4.77 -7.56 -6.05
C ASP A 58 3.47 -7.34 -5.25
N LEU A 59 3.49 -6.42 -4.28
CA LEU A 59 2.30 -6.02 -3.53
C LEU A 59 1.29 -5.30 -4.43
N MET A 60 1.78 -4.45 -5.33
CA MET A 60 0.94 -3.76 -6.31
C MET A 60 0.32 -4.77 -7.30
N ALA A 61 1.07 -5.78 -7.75
CA ALA A 61 0.56 -6.85 -8.61
C ALA A 61 -0.46 -7.78 -7.92
N ALA A 62 -0.40 -7.91 -6.60
CA ALA A 62 -1.39 -8.65 -5.81
C ALA A 62 -2.70 -7.87 -5.62
N LEU A 63 -2.61 -6.56 -5.33
CA LEU A 63 -3.76 -5.65 -5.36
C LEU A 63 -4.45 -5.66 -6.73
N GLU A 64 -3.64 -5.69 -7.79
CA GLU A 64 -4.09 -5.78 -9.18
C GLU A 64 -5.01 -6.98 -9.42
N ARG A 65 -4.62 -8.15 -8.91
CA ARG A 65 -5.41 -9.39 -9.01
C ARG A 65 -6.66 -9.37 -8.14
N GLY A 66 -6.60 -8.74 -6.97
CA GLY A 66 -7.73 -8.64 -6.03
C GLY A 66 -8.88 -7.76 -6.52
N LEU A 67 -8.59 -6.79 -7.40
CA LEU A 67 -9.58 -5.86 -7.97
C LEU A 67 -10.26 -6.38 -9.25
N ARG A 68 -9.82 -7.52 -9.80
CA ARG A 68 -10.45 -8.18 -10.96
C ARG A 68 -11.95 -8.56 -10.83
N PRO A 69 -12.53 -8.91 -9.67
CA PRO A 69 -13.92 -9.36 -9.61
C PRO A 69 -14.97 -8.25 -9.78
N PHE A 70 -14.59 -6.97 -9.71
CA PHE A 70 -15.51 -5.84 -9.93
C PHE A 70 -16.03 -5.70 -11.38
N ARG A 71 -15.57 -6.56 -12.30
CA ARG A 71 -16.00 -6.59 -13.72
C ARG A 71 -17.47 -6.98 -13.97
N ARG A 72 -18.25 -7.34 -12.94
CA ARG A 72 -19.60 -7.91 -13.10
C ARG A 72 -20.76 -6.89 -13.11
N PHE A 73 -20.50 -5.59 -13.06
CA PHE A 73 -21.51 -4.53 -12.86
C PHE A 73 -22.05 -3.82 -14.13
N GLY A 74 -22.01 -4.45 -15.32
CA GLY A 74 -22.83 -3.99 -16.46
C GLY A 74 -22.31 -2.78 -17.25
N VAL A 75 -21.00 -2.69 -17.45
CA VAL A 75 -20.34 -1.63 -18.22
C VAL A 75 -19.79 -2.21 -19.52
N ASP A 76 -19.69 -1.41 -20.59
CA ASP A 76 -19.08 -1.81 -21.87
C ASP A 76 -17.76 -2.58 -21.60
N PRO A 77 -17.73 -3.90 -21.85
CA PRO A 77 -16.61 -4.75 -21.46
C PRO A 77 -15.29 -4.30 -22.07
N ALA A 78 -15.33 -3.67 -23.26
CA ALA A 78 -14.15 -3.20 -23.96
C ALA A 78 -13.56 -1.96 -23.29
N ARG A 79 -14.38 -0.92 -23.05
CA ARG A 79 -13.93 0.33 -22.38
C ARG A 79 -13.50 0.07 -20.93
N VAL A 80 -14.20 -0.81 -20.21
CA VAL A 80 -13.80 -1.15 -18.83
C VAL A 80 -12.56 -2.00 -18.79
N SER A 81 -12.40 -2.97 -19.69
CA SER A 81 -11.15 -3.71 -19.79
C SER A 81 -9.97 -2.78 -20.09
N LEU A 82 -10.17 -1.80 -20.98
CA LEU A 82 -9.17 -0.79 -21.31
C LEU A 82 -8.83 0.08 -20.08
N LEU A 83 -9.83 0.70 -19.45
CA LEU A 83 -9.64 1.55 -18.27
C LEU A 83 -8.98 0.79 -17.13
N MET A 84 -9.38 -0.46 -16.89
CA MET A 84 -8.79 -1.25 -15.83
C MET A 84 -7.36 -1.66 -16.17
N SER A 85 -7.07 -2.07 -17.41
CA SER A 85 -5.69 -2.35 -17.84
C SER A 85 -4.76 -1.12 -17.72
N LEU A 86 -5.29 0.07 -18.02
CA LEU A 86 -4.56 1.33 -17.89
C LEU A 86 -4.34 1.66 -16.41
N THR A 87 -5.38 1.59 -15.59
CA THR A 87 -5.33 1.87 -14.15
C THR A 87 -4.28 1.01 -13.45
N LEU A 88 -4.31 -0.30 -13.72
CA LEU A 88 -3.40 -1.27 -13.14
C LEU A 88 -1.94 -1.01 -13.56
N ARG A 89 -1.71 -0.57 -14.80
CA ARG A 89 -0.39 -0.14 -15.29
C ARG A 89 0.05 1.22 -14.73
N SER A 90 -0.87 2.13 -14.44
CA SER A 90 -0.54 3.45 -13.91
C SER A 90 -0.14 3.42 -12.43
N VAL A 91 -0.65 2.46 -11.65
CA VAL A 91 -0.29 2.27 -10.22
C VAL A 91 1.24 2.24 -9.99
N PRO A 92 2.04 1.39 -10.66
CA PRO A 92 3.49 1.38 -10.46
C PRO A 92 4.17 2.68 -10.88
N VAL A 93 3.65 3.38 -11.90
CA VAL A 93 4.19 4.67 -12.34
C VAL A 93 4.01 5.73 -11.26
N VAL A 94 2.81 5.83 -10.69
CA VAL A 94 2.50 6.75 -9.59
C VAL A 94 3.35 6.44 -8.35
N ALA A 95 3.50 5.16 -8.02
CA ALA A 95 4.36 4.73 -6.91
C ALA A 95 5.83 5.14 -7.12
N GLY A 96 6.35 5.02 -8.34
CA GLY A 96 7.68 5.48 -8.71
C GLY A 96 7.85 6.99 -8.59
N ILE A 97 6.86 7.78 -9.04
CA ILE A 97 6.84 9.24 -8.87
C ILE A 97 6.89 9.60 -7.37
N ALA A 98 6.05 8.98 -6.55
CA ALA A 98 6.02 9.19 -5.11
C ALA A 98 7.36 8.84 -4.42
N GLY A 99 8.01 7.75 -4.86
CA GLY A 99 9.33 7.34 -4.38
C GLY A 99 10.41 8.40 -4.64
N ARG A 100 10.53 8.86 -5.89
CA ARG A 100 11.49 9.92 -6.27
C ARG A 100 11.26 11.22 -5.51
N ILE A 101 9.99 11.61 -5.32
CA ILE A 101 9.67 12.81 -4.54
C ILE A 101 10.08 12.63 -3.08
N ARG A 102 9.89 11.45 -2.49
CA ARG A 102 10.31 11.16 -1.11
C ARG A 102 11.84 11.24 -0.97
N GLU A 103 12.59 10.63 -1.86
CA GLU A 103 14.06 10.71 -1.88
C GLU A 103 14.54 12.16 -2.04
N ALA A 104 13.96 12.90 -2.97
CA ALA A 104 14.32 14.30 -3.19
C ALA A 104 13.89 15.23 -2.04
N ARG A 105 12.90 14.84 -1.22
CA ARG A 105 12.51 15.57 0.00
C ARG A 105 13.47 15.28 1.15
N TRP A 106 13.93 14.04 1.29
CA TRP A 106 14.96 13.67 2.26
C TRP A 106 16.27 14.42 1.97
N ALA A 107 16.71 14.46 0.72
CA ALA A 107 17.90 15.22 0.32
C ALA A 107 17.79 16.73 0.59
N ARG A 108 16.56 17.28 0.61
CA ARG A 108 16.29 18.72 0.83
C ARG A 108 15.90 19.06 2.28
N GLY A 109 15.94 18.10 3.21
CA GLY A 109 15.59 18.30 4.62
C GLY A 109 14.12 18.68 4.86
N ARG A 110 13.21 18.47 3.90
CA ARG A 110 11.78 18.85 3.98
C ARG A 110 10.88 17.65 4.27
N GLU A 111 11.19 16.92 5.33
CA GLU A 111 10.56 15.63 5.65
C GLU A 111 9.09 15.75 6.10
N ARG A 112 8.76 16.84 6.81
CA ARG A 112 7.46 17.02 7.49
C ARG A 112 6.41 17.82 6.71
N SER A 113 6.74 18.39 5.55
CA SER A 113 5.79 19.19 4.79
C SER A 113 4.94 18.33 3.86
N VAL A 114 3.65 18.21 4.19
CA VAL A 114 2.64 17.52 3.36
C VAL A 114 2.48 18.21 2.01
N ARG A 115 2.47 19.54 1.98
CA ARG A 115 2.39 20.33 0.74
C ARG A 115 3.58 20.08 -0.19
N ALA A 116 4.78 19.94 0.37
CA ALA A 116 5.99 19.65 -0.40
C ALA A 116 6.00 18.25 -1.04
N PHE A 117 5.09 17.36 -0.64
CA PHE A 117 4.86 16.06 -1.28
C PHE A 117 3.68 16.07 -2.24
N ALA A 118 2.55 16.61 -1.77
CA ALA A 118 1.29 16.55 -2.50
C ALA A 118 1.36 17.33 -3.81
N VAL A 119 1.94 18.55 -3.80
CA VAL A 119 2.00 19.38 -5.01
C VAL A 119 2.84 18.71 -6.11
N PRO A 120 4.09 18.26 -5.87
CA PRO A 120 4.85 17.57 -6.91
C PRO A 120 4.22 16.25 -7.36
N LEU A 121 3.55 15.53 -6.45
CA LEU A 121 2.89 14.28 -6.77
C LEU A 121 1.71 14.54 -7.73
N VAL A 122 0.83 15.47 -7.40
CA VAL A 122 -0.33 15.83 -8.23
C VAL A 122 0.13 16.29 -9.61
N VAL A 123 1.13 17.17 -9.69
CA VAL A 123 1.67 17.63 -10.98
C VAL A 123 2.28 16.48 -11.79
N GLY A 124 3.03 15.58 -11.14
CA GLY A 124 3.63 14.42 -11.81
C GLY A 124 2.58 13.43 -12.32
N VAL A 125 1.49 13.22 -11.58
CA VAL A 125 0.38 12.36 -11.96
C VAL A 125 -0.43 12.99 -13.10
N LEU A 126 -0.72 14.29 -13.04
CA LEU A 126 -1.45 15.01 -14.09
C LEU A 126 -0.68 14.95 -15.41
N ARG A 127 0.62 15.26 -15.41
CA ARG A 127 1.47 15.15 -16.63
C ARG A 127 1.48 13.74 -17.21
N HIS A 128 1.43 12.72 -16.36
CA HIS A 128 1.35 11.33 -16.82
C HIS A 128 -0.02 11.02 -17.45
N ALA A 129 -1.11 11.53 -16.85
CA ALA A 129 -2.45 11.40 -17.40
C ALA A 129 -2.57 12.11 -18.76
N ASP A 130 -2.05 13.33 -18.88
CA ASP A 130 -2.04 14.09 -20.14
C ASP A 130 -1.30 13.33 -21.25
N ALA A 131 -0.09 12.85 -20.95
CA ALA A 131 0.69 12.07 -21.91
C ALA A 131 0.01 10.74 -22.32
N MET A 132 -0.72 10.10 -21.41
CA MET A 132 -1.52 8.91 -21.74
C MET A 132 -2.73 9.28 -22.61
N GLY A 133 -3.41 10.39 -22.32
CA GLY A 133 -4.52 10.91 -23.09
C GLY A 133 -4.12 11.23 -24.53
N GLU A 134 -3.04 11.99 -24.71
CA GLU A 134 -2.47 12.30 -26.03
C GLU A 134 -2.12 11.02 -26.81
N ALA A 135 -1.56 10.02 -26.13
CA ALA A 135 -1.22 8.74 -26.76
C ALA A 135 -2.44 7.89 -27.13
N LEU A 136 -3.54 7.97 -26.37
CA LEU A 136 -4.80 7.30 -26.70
C LEU A 136 -5.50 7.99 -27.88
N GLN A 137 -5.49 9.32 -27.89
CA GLN A 137 -6.05 10.13 -28.96
C GLN A 137 -5.32 9.92 -30.29
N ALA A 138 -3.98 9.86 -30.26
CA ALA A 138 -3.16 9.51 -31.43
C ALA A 138 -3.42 8.09 -31.97
N ARG A 139 -4.00 7.19 -31.15
CA ARG A 139 -4.38 5.82 -31.54
C ARG A 139 -5.84 5.71 -32.00
N GLY A 140 -6.60 6.80 -32.03
CA GLY A 140 -7.99 6.83 -32.50
C GLY A 140 -8.99 6.20 -31.53
N LEU A 141 -8.71 6.22 -30.23
CA LEU A 141 -9.57 5.60 -29.20
C LEU A 141 -10.65 6.55 -28.64
N ASP A 142 -10.90 7.69 -29.30
CA ASP A 142 -11.82 8.75 -28.86
C ASP A 142 -13.18 8.77 -29.60
N ASP A 143 -13.48 7.78 -30.47
CA ASP A 143 -14.79 7.62 -31.14
C ASP A 143 -15.65 6.49 -30.51
#